data_AF-A0A4R4YWR9-F1
#
_entry.id   AF-A0A4R4YWR9-F1
#
_cell.length_a   1.000
_cell.length_b   1.000
_cell.length_c   1.000
_cell.angle_alpha   90.00
_cell.angle_beta   90.00
_cell.angle_gamma   90.00
#
_symmetry.space_group_name_H-M   'P 1'
#
loop_
_entity.id
_entity.type
_entity.pdbx_description
1 polymer ?
#
loop_
_entity_poly.entity_id
_entity_poly.type
_entity_poly.pdbx_seq_one_letter_code
_entity_poly.pdbx_strand_id
1 'polypeptide(L)'
;MGSSTLAEFVRVGGPLRGPALHRVAVRCAAAMVHTTSGVRLRPDEVALGPGGQVLVGCASAGEPADDVRAWADLVVFAATGAADGDVRVLPPVLRIAVERCRHPGAASRPRAADLVRVLLGRSVAAAMASVDDLLSRAG
;
A
#
# COMPACT_ATOMS: atom_id res chain seq x y z
N MET A 1 -10.16 -13.31 17.89
CA MET A 1 -10.36 -11.99 17.25
C MET A 1 -10.15 -12.18 15.76
N GLY A 2 -11.22 -12.09 14.97
CA GLY A 2 -11.19 -12.36 13.53
C GLY A 2 -10.50 -11.24 12.74
N SER A 3 -10.07 -11.55 11.52
CA SER A 3 -9.65 -10.56 10.54
C SER A 3 -10.86 -9.76 10.04
N SER A 4 -10.75 -8.44 9.91
CA SER A 4 -11.75 -7.60 9.24
C SER A 4 -11.26 -7.19 7.85
N THR A 5 -12.17 -6.89 6.93
CA THR A 5 -11.77 -6.34 5.63
C THR A 5 -11.25 -4.90 5.80
N LEU A 6 -10.44 -4.42 4.85
CA LEU A 6 -10.00 -3.03 4.84
C LEU A 6 -11.20 -2.08 4.77
N ALA A 7 -12.23 -2.42 4.00
CA ALA A 7 -13.47 -1.66 3.94
C ALA A 7 -14.16 -1.57 5.31
N GLU A 8 -14.31 -2.69 6.01
CA GLU A 8 -14.91 -2.73 7.34
C GLU A 8 -14.08 -1.92 8.34
N PHE A 9 -12.76 -2.10 8.30
CA PHE A 9 -11.84 -1.37 9.17
C PHE A 9 -11.96 0.14 8.97
N VAL A 10 -11.91 0.62 7.72
CA VAL A 10 -11.99 2.06 7.42
C VAL A 10 -13.37 2.62 7.75
N ARG A 11 -14.44 1.85 7.56
CA ARG A 11 -15.80 2.25 7.93
C ARG A 11 -15.97 2.44 9.43
N VAL A 12 -15.37 1.56 10.25
CA VAL A 12 -15.53 1.58 11.72
C VAL A 12 -14.49 2.47 12.40
N GLY A 13 -13.21 2.34 12.02
CA GLY A 13 -12.07 3.01 12.64
C GLY A 13 -11.57 4.25 11.91
N GLY A 14 -12.14 4.55 10.73
CA GLY A 14 -11.71 5.66 9.89
C GLY A 14 -10.47 5.35 9.04
N PRO A 15 -10.04 6.31 8.19
CA PRO A 15 -8.94 6.09 7.27
C PRO A 15 -7.58 5.87 7.94
N LEU A 16 -6.77 5.02 7.34
CA LEU A 16 -5.41 4.70 7.80
C LEU A 16 -4.45 5.86 7.60
N ARG A 17 -3.50 6.00 8.54
CA ARG A 17 -2.44 7.03 8.52
C ARG A 17 -1.10 6.45 8.94
N GLY A 18 -0.03 7.20 8.62
CA GLY A 18 1.32 6.92 9.11
C GLY A 18 1.81 5.50 8.83
N PRO A 19 2.43 4.82 9.82
CA PRO A 19 2.99 3.48 9.65
C PRO A 19 1.97 2.41 9.24
N ALA A 20 0.71 2.53 9.65
CA ALA A 20 -0.33 1.57 9.29
C ALA A 20 -0.66 1.63 7.78
N LEU A 21 -0.86 2.84 7.26
CA LEU A 21 -1.06 3.07 5.82
C LEU A 21 0.14 2.58 5.01
N HIS A 22 1.35 2.91 5.45
CA HIS A 22 2.58 2.49 4.78
C HIS A 22 2.73 0.97 4.75
N ARG A 23 2.41 0.28 5.85
CA ARG A 23 2.44 -1.18 5.92
C ARG A 23 1.45 -1.82 4.94
N VAL A 24 0.22 -1.32 4.89
CA VAL A 24 -0.79 -1.79 3.92
C VAL A 24 -0.29 -1.59 2.49
N ALA A 25 0.23 -0.40 2.18
CA ALA A 25 0.76 -0.09 0.86
C ALA A 25 1.91 -1.03 0.46
N VAL A 26 2.90 -1.25 1.34
CA VAL A 26 4.03 -2.14 1.08
C VAL A 26 3.59 -3.60 0.93
N ARG A 27 2.72 -4.10 1.82
CA ARG A 27 2.30 -5.51 1.78
C ARG A 27 1.47 -5.83 0.55
N CYS A 28 0.57 -4.93 0.14
CA CYS A 28 -0.18 -5.09 -1.10
C CYS A 28 0.73 -5.02 -2.33
N ALA A 29 1.72 -4.11 -2.33
CA ALA A 29 2.69 -4.05 -3.41
C ALA A 29 3.55 -5.32 -3.50
N ALA A 30 3.98 -5.85 -2.36
CA ALA A 30 4.74 -7.08 -2.30
C ALA A 30 3.92 -8.29 -2.77
N ALA A 31 2.61 -8.35 -2.46
CA ALA A 31 1.74 -9.42 -2.92
C ALA A 31 1.78 -9.56 -4.45
N MET A 32 1.73 -8.45 -5.19
CA MET A 32 1.82 -8.43 -6.66
C MET A 32 3.13 -9.00 -7.23
N VAL A 33 4.23 -8.92 -6.47
CA VAL A 33 5.55 -9.39 -6.96
C VAL A 33 5.71 -10.91 -6.82
N HIS A 34 5.06 -11.51 -5.82
CA HIS A 34 5.34 -12.88 -5.40
C HIS A 34 4.34 -13.90 -5.91
N THR A 35 3.36 -13.48 -6.71
CA THR A 35 2.32 -14.34 -7.23
C THR A 35 2.49 -14.56 -8.74
N THR A 36 2.39 -15.82 -9.17
CA THR A 36 2.22 -16.18 -10.59
C THR A 36 0.76 -16.07 -11.04
N SER A 37 -0.15 -15.93 -10.08
CA SER A 37 -1.57 -15.63 -10.24
C SER A 37 -1.83 -14.13 -10.05
N GLY A 38 -2.95 -13.56 -10.48
CA GLY A 38 -3.25 -12.15 -10.23
C GLY A 38 -3.50 -11.87 -8.74
N VAL A 39 -3.67 -10.60 -8.36
CA VAL A 39 -4.06 -10.22 -6.98
C VAL A 39 -5.44 -9.58 -6.93
N ARG A 40 -6.11 -9.75 -5.79
CA ARG A 40 -7.40 -9.10 -5.51
C ARG A 40 -7.20 -7.89 -4.61
N LEU A 41 -6.91 -6.74 -5.20
CA LEU A 41 -6.67 -5.48 -4.48
C LEU A 41 -7.93 -4.62 -4.42
N ARG A 42 -9.00 -5.15 -3.81
CA ARG A 42 -10.23 -4.41 -3.51
C ARG A 42 -10.40 -4.24 -2.00
N PRO A 43 -11.02 -3.14 -1.53
CA PRO A 43 -11.22 -2.91 -0.09
C PRO A 43 -11.89 -4.06 0.66
N ASP A 44 -12.80 -4.79 0.00
CA ASP A 44 -13.50 -5.93 0.58
C ASP A 44 -12.71 -7.26 0.50
N GLU A 45 -11.63 -7.30 -0.28
CA GLU A 45 -10.83 -8.51 -0.54
C GLU A 45 -9.44 -8.47 0.13
N VAL A 46 -9.09 -7.33 0.74
CA VAL A 46 -7.89 -7.18 1.57
C VAL A 46 -8.29 -7.23 3.02
N ALA A 47 -7.76 -8.18 3.77
CA ALA A 47 -8.06 -8.37 5.18
C ALA A 47 -6.92 -7.88 6.08
N LEU A 48 -7.28 -7.25 7.20
CA LEU A 48 -6.39 -6.82 8.26
C LEU A 48 -6.49 -7.79 9.43
N GLY A 49 -5.39 -8.47 9.72
CA GLY A 49 -5.29 -9.45 10.80
C GLY A 49 -4.68 -8.88 12.08
N PRO A 50 -4.77 -9.63 13.20
CA PRO A 50 -4.14 -9.25 14.46
C PRO A 50 -2.63 -9.02 14.29
N GLY A 51 -2.08 -8.04 15.02
CA GLY A 51 -0.66 -7.65 14.88
C GLY A 51 -0.34 -6.85 13.61
N GLY A 52 -1.37 -6.39 12.88
CA GLY A 52 -1.20 -5.61 11.65
C GLY A 52 -0.73 -6.45 10.46
N GLN A 53 -1.18 -7.71 10.41
CA GLN A 53 -1.06 -8.56 9.23
C GLN A 53 -1.95 -8.01 8.11
N VAL A 54 -1.50 -8.15 6.87
CA VAL A 54 -2.26 -7.77 5.68
C VAL A 54 -2.33 -8.99 4.78
N LEU A 55 -3.54 -9.49 4.58
CA LEU A 55 -3.82 -10.66 3.77
C LEU A 55 -4.46 -10.20 2.46
N VAL A 56 -3.88 -10.61 1.34
CA VAL A 56 -4.34 -10.27 -0.01
C VAL A 56 -4.75 -11.57 -0.71
N GLY A 57 -5.99 -11.61 -1.22
CA GLY A 57 -6.47 -12.77 -1.96
C GLY A 57 -5.78 -12.92 -3.33
N CYS A 58 -5.65 -14.17 -3.77
CA CYS A 58 -5.21 -14.48 -5.13
C CYS A 58 -6.38 -14.37 -6.13
N ALA A 59 -6.07 -14.03 -7.37
CA ALA A 59 -7.00 -14.00 -8.48
C ALA A 59 -6.42 -14.74 -9.69
N SER A 60 -7.23 -14.99 -10.71
CA SER A 60 -6.70 -15.37 -12.02
C SER A 60 -5.75 -14.29 -12.52
N ALA A 61 -4.69 -14.68 -13.22
CA ALA A 61 -3.74 -13.73 -13.79
C ALA A 61 -4.46 -12.75 -14.72
N GLY A 62 -4.38 -11.46 -14.40
CA GLY A 62 -4.81 -10.36 -15.25
C GLY A 62 -3.60 -9.62 -15.82
N GLU A 63 -3.86 -8.43 -16.37
CA GLU A 63 -2.80 -7.53 -16.83
C GLU A 63 -2.04 -6.95 -15.63
N PRO A 64 -0.71 -7.13 -15.51
CA PRO A 64 0.07 -6.62 -14.37
C PRO A 64 -0.03 -5.11 -14.17
N ALA A 65 -0.27 -4.36 -15.25
CA ALA A 65 -0.48 -2.92 -15.21
C ALA A 65 -1.79 -2.54 -14.48
N ASP A 66 -2.80 -3.41 -14.52
CA ASP A 66 -4.08 -3.20 -13.83
C ASP A 66 -3.99 -3.53 -12.35
N ASP A 67 -3.19 -4.52 -11.96
CA ASP A 67 -2.89 -4.78 -10.54
C ASP A 67 -2.23 -3.56 -9.88
N VAL A 68 -1.28 -2.93 -10.57
CA VAL A 68 -0.61 -1.70 -10.10
C VAL A 68 -1.58 -0.53 -10.00
N ARG A 69 -2.54 -0.42 -10.92
CA ARG A 69 -3.62 0.59 -10.85
C ARG A 69 -4.54 0.32 -9.65
N ALA A 70 -4.97 -0.93 -9.47
CA ALA A 70 -5.81 -1.37 -8.36
C ALA A 70 -5.13 -1.13 -7.01
N TRP A 71 -3.82 -1.36 -6.91
CA TRP A 71 -3.02 -0.99 -5.75
C TRP A 71 -3.14 0.50 -5.40
N ALA A 72 -3.03 1.37 -6.40
CA ALA A 72 -3.11 2.82 -6.18
C ALA A 72 -4.50 3.24 -5.70
N ASP A 73 -5.55 2.66 -6.28
CA ASP A 73 -6.94 2.91 -5.89
C ASP A 73 -7.23 2.42 -4.46
N LEU A 74 -6.69 1.25 -4.09
CA LEU A 74 -6.75 0.72 -2.73
C LEU A 74 -6.05 1.62 -1.70
N VAL A 75 -4.85 2.14 -2.02
CA VAL A 75 -4.10 3.04 -1.11
C VAL A 75 -4.84 4.36 -0.89
N VAL A 76 -5.46 4.91 -1.94
CA VAL A 76 -6.28 6.12 -1.82
C VAL A 76 -7.51 5.86 -0.96
N PHE A 77 -8.21 4.74 -1.19
CA PHE A 77 -9.31 4.32 -0.33
C PHE A 77 -8.85 4.17 1.14
N ALA A 78 -7.74 3.47 1.38
CA ALA A 78 -7.21 3.26 2.72
C ALA A 78 -6.95 4.59 3.45
N ALA A 79 -6.45 5.61 2.74
CA ALA A 79 -6.09 6.90 3.33
C ALA A 79 -7.26 7.89 3.46
N THR A 80 -8.34 7.71 2.70
CA THR A 80 -9.42 8.70 2.59
C THR A 80 -10.80 8.17 2.92
N GLY A 81 -11.02 6.85 2.83
CA GLY A 81 -12.33 6.21 2.86
C GLY A 81 -13.07 6.23 1.52
N ALA A 82 -12.48 6.77 0.45
CA ALA A 82 -13.10 6.87 -0.87
C ALA A 82 -12.11 6.51 -2.00
N ALA A 83 -12.59 5.85 -3.05
CA ALA A 83 -11.73 5.46 -4.17
C ALA A 83 -11.18 6.68 -4.96
N ASP A 84 -11.97 7.75 -5.04
CA ASP A 84 -11.65 9.03 -5.68
C ASP A 84 -11.19 10.11 -4.68
N GLY A 85 -10.84 9.71 -3.46
CA GLY A 85 -10.42 10.63 -2.41
C GLY A 85 -9.18 11.46 -2.77
N ASP A 86 -9.02 12.61 -2.08
CA ASP A 86 -7.94 13.56 -2.37
C ASP A 86 -6.56 12.96 -2.07
N VAL A 87 -5.77 12.70 -3.12
CA VAL A 87 -4.41 12.16 -3.03
C VAL A 87 -3.44 13.07 -2.29
N ARG A 88 -3.77 14.35 -2.09
CA ARG A 88 -2.95 15.30 -1.31
C ARG A 88 -2.84 14.93 0.17
N VAL A 89 -3.75 14.10 0.68
CA VAL A 89 -3.65 13.60 2.07
C VAL A 89 -2.56 12.56 2.26
N LEU A 90 -2.03 12.00 1.16
CA LEU A 90 -1.01 10.97 1.19
C LEU A 90 0.36 11.58 1.52
N PRO A 91 1.22 10.86 2.26
CA PRO A 91 2.63 11.20 2.36
C PRO A 91 3.26 11.37 0.97
N PRO A 92 4.22 12.31 0.78
CA PRO A 92 4.73 12.67 -0.54
C PRO A 92 5.16 11.48 -1.42
N VAL A 93 5.83 10.48 -0.83
CA VAL A 93 6.28 9.29 -1.57
C VAL A 93 5.11 8.42 -2.05
N LEU A 94 4.08 8.25 -1.21
CA LEU A 94 2.88 7.49 -1.58
C LEU A 94 2.08 8.25 -2.62
N ARG A 95 1.99 9.57 -2.51
CA ARG A 95 1.34 10.42 -3.52
C ARG A 95 1.98 10.24 -4.90
N ILE A 96 3.30 10.38 -4.99
CA ILE A 96 4.04 10.20 -6.27
C ILE A 96 3.86 8.78 -6.82
N ALA A 97 3.93 7.76 -5.95
CA ALA A 97 3.73 6.37 -6.36
C ALA A 97 2.31 6.14 -6.89
N VAL A 98 1.29 6.62 -6.19
CA VAL A 98 -0.13 6.54 -6.58
C VAL A 98 -0.35 7.24 -7.92
N GLU A 99 0.16 8.47 -8.10
CA GLU A 99 0.03 9.23 -9.36
C GLU A 99 0.63 8.45 -10.54
N ARG A 100 1.82 7.86 -10.39
CA ARG A 100 2.46 7.03 -11.43
C ARG A 100 1.69 5.76 -11.74
N CYS A 101 1.20 5.07 -10.72
CA CYS A 101 0.40 3.85 -10.86
C CYS A 101 -0.97 4.13 -11.49
N ARG A 102 -1.51 5.34 -11.29
CA ARG A 102 -2.74 5.84 -11.90
C ARG A 102 -2.56 6.40 -13.31
N HIS A 103 -1.39 6.27 -13.93
CA HIS A 103 -1.21 6.74 -15.30
C HIS A 103 -2.23 6.08 -16.26
N PRO A 104 -2.89 6.84 -17.16
CA PRO A 104 -3.91 6.30 -18.04
C PRO A 104 -3.36 5.22 -18.99
N GLY A 105 -2.18 5.45 -19.57
CA GLY A 105 -1.48 4.45 -20.39
C GLY A 105 -0.90 3.32 -19.54
N ALA A 106 -1.35 2.08 -19.76
CA ALA A 106 -0.89 0.89 -19.05
C ALA A 106 0.63 0.67 -19.15
N ALA A 107 1.22 0.90 -20.32
CA ALA A 107 2.66 0.76 -20.55
C ALA A 107 3.51 1.81 -19.79
N SER A 108 2.91 2.91 -19.35
CA SER A 108 3.58 3.96 -18.59
C SER A 108 3.49 3.74 -17.07
N ARG A 109 2.70 2.76 -16.61
CA ARG A 109 2.61 2.40 -15.20
C ARG A 109 3.89 1.65 -14.79
N PRO A 110 4.40 1.84 -13.57
CA PRO A 110 5.59 1.14 -13.11
C PRO A 110 5.31 -0.35 -12.96
N ARG A 111 6.37 -1.18 -12.98
CA ARG A 111 6.26 -2.58 -12.59
C ARG A 111 6.09 -2.70 -11.08
N ALA A 112 5.39 -3.74 -10.61
CA ALA A 112 5.20 -3.99 -9.18
C ALA A 112 6.53 -4.07 -8.40
N ALA A 113 7.57 -4.67 -9.00
CA ALA A 113 8.90 -4.75 -8.38
C ALA A 113 9.53 -3.37 -8.17
N ASP A 114 9.38 -2.45 -9.12
CA ASP A 114 9.91 -1.09 -9.03
C ASP A 114 9.14 -0.26 -8.00
N LEU A 115 7.82 -0.46 -7.93
CA LEU A 115 6.98 0.12 -6.89
C LEU A 115 7.45 -0.33 -5.49
N VAL A 116 7.65 -1.63 -5.27
CA VAL A 116 8.13 -2.16 -3.99
C VAL A 116 9.49 -1.56 -3.61
N ARG A 117 10.43 -1.45 -4.56
CA ARG A 117 11.74 -0.83 -4.32
C ARG A 117 11.62 0.61 -3.82
N VAL A 118 10.75 1.42 -4.44
CA VAL A 118 10.50 2.81 -4.01
C VAL A 118 9.95 2.86 -2.59
N LEU A 119 8.97 2.00 -2.27
CA LEU A 119 8.34 1.99 -0.95
C LEU A 119 9.29 1.49 0.15
N LEU A 120 10.12 0.49 -0.14
CA LEU A 120 11.10 -0.06 0.81
C LEU A 120 12.31 0.86 1.02
N GLY A 121 12.79 1.54 -0.03
CA GLY A 121 13.90 2.49 0.09
C GLY A 121 13.64 3.58 1.14
N ARG A 122 12.37 4.02 1.27
CA ARG A 122 11.98 4.97 2.32
C ARG A 122 11.87 4.33 3.71
N SER A 123 11.38 3.10 3.81
CA SER A 123 11.35 2.36 5.09
C SER A 123 12.73 2.22 5.69
N VAL A 124 13.72 1.87 4.86
CA VAL A 124 15.12 1.72 5.28
C VAL A 124 15.69 3.07 5.71
N ALA A 125 15.50 4.13 4.92
CA ALA A 125 15.97 5.47 5.29
C ALA A 125 15.35 5.98 6.61
N ALA A 126 14.05 5.74 6.83
CA ALA A 126 13.38 6.12 8.07
C ALA A 126 13.87 5.31 9.28
N ALA A 127 14.13 4.01 9.11
CA ALA A 127 14.69 3.16 10.16
C ALA A 127 16.10 3.62 10.56
N MET A 128 16.95 3.93 9.57
CA MET A 128 18.31 4.44 9.81
C MET A 128 18.29 5.77 10.56
N ALA A 129 17.46 6.74 10.14
CA ALA A 129 17.34 8.02 10.82
C ALA A 129 16.86 7.89 12.27
N SER A 130 15.98 6.92 12.56
CA SER A 130 15.54 6.63 13.92
C SER A 130 16.65 6.05 14.80
N VAL A 131 17.56 5.25 14.23
CA VAL A 131 18.72 4.71 14.94
C VAL A 131 19.70 5.84 15.27
N ASP A 132 19.99 6.72 14.32
CA ASP A 132 20.88 7.87 14.53
C ASP A 132 20.36 8.79 15.65
N ASP A 133 19.05 9.08 15.68
CA ASP A 133 18.44 9.88 16.76
C ASP A 133 18.58 9.18 18.13
N LEU A 134 18.40 7.86 18.20
CA LEU A 134 18.57 7.10 19.45
C LEU A 134 20.03 7.13 19.94
N LEU A 135 20.99 6.96 19.03
CA LEU A 135 22.42 7.01 19.35
C LEU A 135 22.84 8.41 19.81
N SER A 136 22.30 9.47 19.19
CA SER A 136 22.61 10.86 19.57
C SER A 136 22.06 11.29 20.93
N ARG A 137 21.07 10.58 21.48
CA ARG A 137 20.50 10.83 22.81
C ARG A 137 21.11 9.98 23.92
N ALA A 138 21.90 8.97 23.56
CA ALA A 138 22.53 8.05 24.51
C ALA A 138 23.99 8.39 24.82
N GLY A 139 24.56 9.40 24.15
CA GLY A 139 25.89 9.98 24.43
C GLY A 139 25.77 11.39 24.96
#